data_AF-A0A087GC97-F1
#
_entry.id   AF-A0A087GC97-F1
#
_cell.length_a   1.000
_cell.length_b   1.000
_cell.length_c   1.000
_cell.angle_alpha   90.00
_cell.angle_beta   90.00
_cell.angle_gamma   90.00
#
_symmetry.space_group_name_H-M   'P 1'
#
loop_
_entity.id
_entity.type
_entity.pdbx_description
1 polymer ?
#
loop_
_entity_poly.entity_id
_entity_poly.type
_entity_poly.pdbx_seq_one_letter_code
_entity_poly.pdbx_strand_id
1 'polypeptide(L)'
;MERTLGFLLMLIGTLSVIHTVQAQSQSQEGFISLDCGLPANELSPYTEATTGLQFSSDATFIQSGKIGTTTPLISALEIRPMGNNSYITKSGSLSLLYRVYLSDSVRYIRYPHDIYDRQWHPYFEKSNWTEISTNRLVRNNNSYDPPRLTLATAAIPTHADEPLKIEWSNPEKPDAQYYLYRHFAEIQDLQRNEIREFNMVWNGEVLPSDPVIPKNLAITTVLSASPRTCDKGECSLQLVRTSRSTLPPLLNAIEVYTVIQFPL
;
A
#
# COMPACT_ATOMS: atom_id res chain seq x y z
N MET A 1 -3.32 63.22 45.38
CA MET A 1 -4.74 63.37 45.73
C MET A 1 -5.52 62.90 44.50
N GLU A 2 -5.75 61.59 44.40
CA GLU A 2 -7.05 60.95 44.73
C GLU A 2 -8.08 61.23 43.61
N ARG A 3 -8.67 60.28 42.88
CA ARG A 3 -9.18 58.90 43.15
C ARG A 3 -9.25 58.13 41.82
N THR A 4 -8.70 56.92 41.70
CA THR A 4 -9.42 55.63 41.80
C THR A 4 -10.87 55.64 41.31
N LEU A 5 -11.17 54.92 40.23
CA LEU A 5 -11.93 53.66 40.24
C LEU A 5 -12.51 53.33 38.85
N GLY A 6 -12.01 52.23 38.26
CA GLY A 6 -12.82 51.31 37.48
C GLY A 6 -13.10 51.67 36.03
N PHE A 7 -12.23 51.23 35.11
CA PHE A 7 -12.67 50.59 33.86
C PHE A 7 -11.65 49.53 33.43
N LEU A 8 -11.95 48.31 33.89
CA LEU A 8 -11.88 47.05 33.16
C LEU A 8 -10.62 46.75 32.33
N LEU A 9 -9.80 45.85 32.88
CA LEU A 9 -8.77 45.07 32.20
C LEU A 9 -9.30 44.44 30.89
N MET A 10 -8.73 44.83 29.76
CA MET A 10 -8.80 44.09 28.49
C MET A 10 -7.37 43.93 27.95
N LEU A 11 -6.54 43.19 28.69
CA LEU A 11 -5.32 42.60 28.17
C LEU A 11 -5.70 41.23 27.58
N ILE A 12 -6.11 41.24 26.31
CA ILE A 12 -6.29 40.01 25.53
C ILE A 12 -4.88 39.51 25.22
N GLY A 13 -4.37 38.61 26.06
CA GLY A 13 -3.21 37.81 25.74
C GLY A 13 -3.55 36.92 24.55
N THR A 14 -3.03 37.25 23.37
CA THR A 14 -3.06 36.35 22.23
C THR A 14 -2.13 35.18 22.54
N LEU A 15 -2.68 34.14 23.17
CA LEU A 15 -2.06 32.83 23.21
C LEU A 15 -2.09 32.31 21.78
N SER A 16 -1.03 32.56 21.02
CA SER A 16 -0.76 31.81 19.81
C SER A 16 -0.54 30.37 20.23
N VAL A 17 -1.62 29.58 20.19
CA VAL A 17 -1.55 28.13 20.19
C VAL A 17 -0.77 27.79 18.94
N ILE A 18 0.54 27.67 19.10
CA ILE A 18 1.36 26.89 18.21
C ILE A 18 0.71 25.51 18.32
N HIS A 19 -0.15 25.18 17.37
CA HIS A 19 -0.38 23.78 17.04
C HIS A 19 0.99 23.28 16.59
N THR A 20 1.80 22.87 17.58
CA THR A 20 2.73 21.79 17.37
C THR A 20 1.83 20.70 16.83
N VAL A 21 1.86 20.54 15.51
CA VAL A 21 1.66 19.24 14.90
C VAL A 21 2.75 18.41 15.57
N GLN A 22 2.43 17.84 16.73
CA GLN A 22 3.03 16.58 17.09
C GLN A 22 2.67 15.72 15.89
N ALA A 23 3.64 15.52 15.00
CA ALA A 23 3.82 14.21 14.42
C ALA A 23 3.96 13.28 15.63
N GLN A 24 2.82 12.91 16.22
CA GLN A 24 2.73 11.71 17.01
C GLN A 24 3.21 10.66 16.03
N SER A 25 4.42 10.15 16.28
CA SER A 25 4.82 8.83 15.82
C SER A 25 3.68 7.90 16.23
N GLN A 26 2.69 7.71 15.36
CA GLN A 26 1.69 6.68 15.55
C GLN A 26 2.51 5.42 15.72
N SER A 27 2.32 4.84 16.90
CA SER A 27 3.27 4.01 17.62
C SER A 27 3.96 3.00 16.70
N GLN A 28 5.30 3.01 16.65
CA GLN A 28 6.11 1.90 16.13
C GLN A 28 5.97 0.64 17.02
N GLU A 29 4.83 0.47 17.69
CA GLU A 29 4.54 -0.61 18.62
C GLU A 29 4.64 -1.93 17.87
N GLY A 30 5.64 -2.72 18.26
CA GLY A 30 5.93 -4.02 17.68
C GLY A 30 6.80 -4.01 16.42
N PHE A 31 7.20 -2.86 15.88
CA PHE A 31 8.22 -2.82 14.83
C PHE A 31 9.57 -3.26 15.39
N ILE A 32 10.27 -4.12 14.66
CA ILE A 32 11.67 -4.46 14.93
C ILE A 32 12.47 -4.02 13.71
N SER A 33 13.42 -3.13 13.93
CA SER A 33 14.33 -2.62 12.91
C SER A 33 15.74 -2.76 13.43
N LEU A 34 16.47 -3.72 12.90
CA LEU A 34 17.87 -3.98 13.25
C LEU A 34 18.77 -3.49 12.13
N ASP A 35 19.72 -2.62 12.48
CA ASP A 35 20.85 -2.26 11.64
C ASP A 35 21.96 -3.29 11.87
N CYS A 36 22.25 -4.04 10.81
CA CYS A 36 23.23 -5.11 10.85
C CYS A 36 24.58 -4.58 10.37
N GLY A 37 25.49 -4.35 11.32
CA GLY A 37 26.82 -3.82 11.03
C GLY A 37 27.01 -2.33 11.33
N LEU A 38 26.09 -1.71 12.09
CA LEU A 38 26.32 -0.38 12.66
C LEU A 38 27.67 -0.35 13.43
N PRO A 39 28.60 0.56 13.10
CA PRO A 39 29.90 0.62 13.76
C PRO A 39 29.76 0.84 15.28
N ALA A 40 30.62 0.20 16.07
CA ALA A 40 30.56 0.25 17.54
C ALA A 40 30.78 1.66 18.13
N ASN A 41 31.32 2.60 17.36
CA ASN A 41 31.48 4.01 17.73
C ASN A 41 30.26 4.88 17.39
N GLU A 42 29.25 4.33 16.71
CA GLU A 42 28.00 5.02 16.43
C GLU A 42 26.97 4.77 17.54
N LEU A 43 26.08 5.74 17.73
CA LEU A 43 25.04 5.68 18.75
C LEU A 43 23.89 4.79 18.28
N SER A 44 23.44 3.90 19.17
CA SER A 44 22.26 3.06 18.98
C SER A 44 21.38 3.10 20.24
N PRO A 45 20.04 3.15 20.12
CA PRO A 45 19.29 3.25 18.85
C PRO A 45 19.38 4.64 18.21
N TYR A 46 19.09 4.73 16.90
CA TYR A 46 19.01 5.99 16.17
C TYR A 46 17.72 6.08 15.33
N THR A 47 17.36 7.28 14.91
CA THR A 47 16.20 7.52 14.03
C THR A 47 16.67 7.75 12.61
N GLU A 48 16.21 6.92 11.67
CA GLU A 48 16.49 7.07 10.24
C GLU A 48 15.76 8.30 9.70
N ALA A 49 16.49 9.16 8.98
CA ALA A 49 16.02 10.52 8.67
C ALA A 49 14.88 10.56 7.64
N THR A 50 14.79 9.57 6.76
CA THR A 50 13.84 9.55 5.63
C THR A 50 12.44 9.15 6.09
N THR A 51 12.38 8.13 6.93
CA THR A 51 11.18 7.43 7.38
C THR A 51 10.81 7.85 8.81
N GLY A 52 11.77 8.26 9.62
CA GLY A 52 11.57 8.48 11.06
C GLY A 52 11.50 7.18 11.86
N LEU A 53 11.88 6.04 11.26
CA LEU A 53 11.92 4.75 11.94
C LEU A 53 13.10 4.66 12.90
N GLN A 54 12.88 4.04 14.07
CA GLN A 54 13.95 3.77 15.01
C GLN A 54 14.66 2.46 14.65
N PHE A 55 15.97 2.54 14.43
CA PHE A 55 16.84 1.38 14.21
C PHE A 55 17.69 1.13 15.46
N SER A 56 17.84 -0.15 15.81
CA SER A 56 18.75 -0.62 16.84
C SER A 56 19.90 -1.39 16.22
N SER A 57 21.11 -1.22 16.72
CA SER A 57 22.25 -2.05 16.32
C SER A 57 21.99 -3.52 16.66
N ASP A 58 22.46 -4.41 15.78
CA ASP A 58 22.49 -5.85 16.02
C ASP A 58 23.57 -6.31 17.00
N ALA A 59 24.46 -5.41 17.47
CA ALA A 59 25.66 -5.74 18.26
C ALA A 59 25.37 -6.59 19.51
N THR A 60 24.21 -6.44 20.15
CA THR A 60 23.80 -7.23 21.32
C THR A 60 23.09 -8.54 20.98
N PHE A 61 22.68 -8.71 19.72
CA PHE A 61 22.00 -9.91 19.21
C PHE A 61 22.96 -10.88 18.51
N ILE A 62 24.16 -10.41 18.17
CA ILE A 62 25.22 -11.23 17.60
C ILE A 62 26.22 -11.63 18.69
N GLN A 63 26.70 -12.87 18.62
CA GLN A 63 27.91 -13.25 19.35
C GLN A 63 29.10 -12.93 18.46
N SER A 64 29.99 -12.04 18.90
CA SER A 64 31.22 -11.69 18.19
C SER A 64 32.15 -12.92 18.11
N GLY A 65 31.99 -13.78 17.10
CA GLY A 65 32.77 -15.01 16.93
C GLY A 65 32.79 -15.49 15.47
N LYS A 66 33.80 -16.27 15.07
CA LYS A 66 33.99 -16.77 13.68
C LYS A 66 33.89 -18.29 13.58
N ILE A 67 33.19 -18.83 12.57
CA ILE A 67 33.47 -20.16 11.99
C ILE A 67 33.27 -20.14 10.45
N GLY A 68 34.30 -20.57 9.70
CA GLY A 68 34.22 -21.09 8.30
C GLY A 68 33.98 -20.10 7.14
N THR A 69 34.25 -20.52 5.89
CA THR A 69 34.19 -19.65 4.69
C THR A 69 32.80 -19.07 4.43
N THR A 70 32.76 -17.75 4.26
CA THR A 70 31.60 -16.83 4.22
C THR A 70 31.10 -16.65 2.76
N THR A 71 29.98 -16.01 2.38
CA THR A 71 29.54 -14.63 2.66
C THR A 71 28.03 -14.47 2.38
N PRO A 72 27.16 -14.64 3.39
CA PRO A 72 25.88 -13.94 3.43
C PRO A 72 26.05 -12.67 4.26
N LEU A 73 25.62 -11.54 3.71
CA LEU A 73 25.57 -10.24 4.38
C LEU A 73 24.12 -9.79 4.47
N ILE A 74 23.73 -9.27 5.64
CA ILE A 74 22.46 -8.57 5.85
C ILE A 74 22.87 -7.20 6.35
N SER A 75 22.35 -6.14 5.74
CA SER A 75 22.57 -4.76 6.19
C SER A 75 21.46 -4.29 7.13
N ALA A 76 20.25 -4.82 6.97
CA ALA A 76 19.13 -4.52 7.85
C ALA A 76 18.15 -5.69 7.93
N LEU A 77 17.54 -5.87 9.10
CA LEU A 77 16.41 -6.77 9.31
C LEU A 77 15.22 -5.96 9.82
N GLU A 78 14.15 -5.93 9.04
CA GLU A 78 12.90 -5.25 9.37
C GLU A 78 11.79 -6.29 9.56
N ILE A 79 11.19 -6.31 10.74
CA ILE A 79 10.02 -7.13 11.05
C ILE A 79 8.87 -6.19 11.39
N ARG A 80 7.77 -6.33 10.64
CA ARG A 80 6.57 -5.52 10.77
C ARG A 80 5.41 -6.42 11.15
N PRO A 81 4.82 -6.28 12.35
CA PRO A 81 3.65 -7.03 12.73
C PRO A 81 2.45 -6.59 11.89
N MET A 82 1.68 -7.56 11.41
CA MET A 82 0.49 -7.35 10.58
C MET A 82 -0.76 -7.79 11.35
N GLY A 83 -1.92 -7.20 11.04
CA GLY A 83 -3.18 -7.61 11.65
C GLY A 83 -3.55 -9.07 11.33
N ASN A 84 -4.10 -9.80 12.32
CA ASN A 84 -4.42 -11.24 12.22
C ASN A 84 -5.31 -11.64 11.03
N ASN A 85 -6.11 -10.72 10.49
CA ASN A 85 -7.04 -10.98 9.39
C ASN A 85 -6.51 -10.51 8.02
N SER A 86 -5.22 -10.23 7.91
CA SER A 86 -4.56 -9.80 6.67
C SER A 86 -3.74 -10.94 6.08
N TYR A 87 -3.75 -11.02 4.75
CA TYR A 87 -2.91 -11.94 3.96
C TYR A 87 -2.96 -13.44 4.34
N ILE A 88 -4.10 -13.93 4.86
CA ILE A 88 -4.28 -15.35 5.17
C ILE A 88 -4.30 -16.17 3.88
N THR A 89 -3.35 -17.08 3.73
CA THR A 89 -3.25 -18.00 2.59
C THR A 89 -3.82 -19.38 2.92
N LYS A 90 -4.35 -20.07 1.90
CA LYS A 90 -4.75 -21.48 2.03
C LYS A 90 -3.57 -22.45 1.94
N SER A 91 -2.48 -22.03 1.31
CA SER A 91 -1.27 -22.84 1.10
C SER A 91 -0.08 -21.92 0.83
N GLY A 92 1.07 -22.29 1.39
CA GLY A 92 2.35 -21.58 1.27
C GLY A 92 2.39 -20.20 1.91
N SER A 93 3.60 -19.66 2.01
CA SER A 93 3.85 -18.28 2.43
C SER A 93 3.83 -17.32 1.23
N LEU A 94 3.49 -16.06 1.46
CA LEU A 94 3.50 -15.05 0.41
C LEU A 94 4.88 -14.40 0.29
N SER A 95 5.35 -14.27 -0.95
CA SER A 95 6.50 -13.47 -1.31
C SER A 95 6.08 -12.38 -2.28
N LEU A 96 6.31 -11.13 -1.90
CA LEU A 96 5.88 -9.99 -2.70
C LEU A 96 6.61 -9.98 -4.05
N LEU A 97 5.84 -9.97 -5.14
CA LEU A 97 6.39 -9.68 -6.47
C LEU A 97 6.43 -8.17 -6.68
N TYR A 98 5.28 -7.51 -6.53
CA TYR A 98 5.19 -6.05 -6.52
C TYR A 98 3.94 -5.58 -5.78
N ARG A 99 4.02 -4.36 -5.26
CA ARG A 99 2.91 -3.63 -4.62
C ARG A 99 2.89 -2.22 -5.19
N VAL A 100 1.81 -1.89 -5.88
CA VAL A 100 1.70 -0.61 -6.60
C VAL A 100 0.37 0.08 -6.34
N TYR A 101 0.41 1.41 -6.37
CA TYR A 101 -0.77 2.24 -6.49
C TYR A 101 -0.73 2.92 -7.86
N LEU A 102 -1.91 3.08 -8.46
CA LEU A 102 -2.02 3.49 -9.84
C LEU A 102 -1.99 5.01 -9.88
N SER A 103 -0.81 5.54 -10.21
CA SER A 103 -0.55 6.97 -10.33
C SER A 103 0.72 7.24 -11.13
N ASP A 104 0.73 8.35 -11.87
CA ASP A 104 1.89 8.88 -12.60
C ASP A 104 2.93 9.59 -11.71
N SER A 105 2.68 9.61 -10.40
CA SER A 105 3.58 10.10 -9.36
C SER A 105 4.97 9.42 -9.40
N VAL A 106 5.97 10.10 -8.84
CA VAL A 106 7.32 9.56 -8.64
C VAL A 106 7.59 9.19 -7.18
N ARG A 107 6.61 9.39 -6.29
CA ARG A 107 6.78 9.21 -4.84
C ARG A 107 6.36 7.79 -4.45
N TYR A 108 7.21 7.08 -3.74
CA TYR A 108 6.79 5.87 -3.02
C TYR A 108 6.04 6.26 -1.75
N ILE A 109 5.10 5.42 -1.32
CA ILE A 109 4.36 5.58 -0.07
C ILE A 109 4.83 4.49 0.88
N ARG A 110 5.20 4.89 2.10
CA ARG A 110 5.64 4.02 3.19
C ARG A 110 5.29 4.65 4.54
N TYR A 111 5.87 4.19 5.65
CA TYR A 111 5.78 4.89 6.93
C TYR A 111 6.21 6.38 6.77
N PRO A 112 5.50 7.34 7.38
CA PRO A 112 4.40 7.19 8.34
C PRO A 112 3.00 7.09 7.71
N HIS A 113 2.89 7.02 6.38
CA HIS A 113 1.61 6.95 5.67
C HIS A 113 1.03 5.53 5.59
N ASP A 114 1.87 4.51 5.68
CA ASP A 114 1.46 3.11 5.87
C ASP A 114 1.82 2.65 7.28
N ILE A 115 0.80 2.28 8.07
CA ILE A 115 0.98 1.83 9.46
C ILE A 115 1.78 0.52 9.55
N TYR A 116 1.84 -0.26 8.48
CA TYR A 116 2.59 -1.50 8.39
C TYR A 116 3.94 -1.32 7.69
N ASP A 117 4.32 -0.08 7.36
CA ASP A 117 5.58 0.25 6.68
C ASP A 117 5.82 -0.51 5.36
N ARG A 118 4.72 -0.90 4.70
CA ARG A 118 4.78 -1.49 3.36
C ARG A 118 5.18 -0.41 2.35
N GLN A 119 6.06 -0.78 1.43
CA GLN A 119 6.38 0.06 0.27
C GLN A 119 5.31 -0.10 -0.80
N TRP A 120 4.73 1.02 -1.20
CA TRP A 120 3.87 1.15 -2.37
C TRP A 120 4.58 1.98 -3.42
N HIS A 121 4.82 1.39 -4.59
CA HIS A 121 5.42 2.07 -5.71
C HIS A 121 4.33 2.67 -6.62
N PRO A 122 4.53 3.87 -7.18
CA PRO A 122 3.64 4.37 -8.21
C PRO A 122 3.85 3.54 -9.49
N TYR A 123 2.76 3.22 -10.19
CA TYR A 123 2.80 2.59 -11.51
C TYR A 123 1.73 3.19 -12.41
N PHE A 124 2.12 3.54 -13.64
CA PHE A 124 1.20 4.14 -14.61
C PHE A 124 1.62 3.92 -16.06
N GLU A 125 0.69 3.43 -16.87
CA GLU A 125 0.90 3.21 -18.31
C GLU A 125 0.36 4.39 -19.12
N LYS A 126 1.21 5.41 -19.34
CA LYS A 126 0.83 6.70 -19.93
C LYS A 126 0.18 6.62 -21.33
N SER A 127 0.44 5.56 -22.09
CA SER A 127 -0.14 5.38 -23.42
C SER A 127 -1.59 4.90 -23.39
N ASN A 128 -1.97 4.13 -22.36
CA ASN A 128 -3.22 3.38 -22.34
C ASN A 128 -4.16 3.84 -21.22
N TRP A 129 -3.66 4.57 -20.22
CA TRP A 129 -4.44 4.97 -19.05
C TRP A 129 -4.54 6.47 -18.88
N THR A 130 -5.66 6.90 -18.29
CA THR A 130 -5.90 8.24 -17.76
C THR A 130 -5.96 8.18 -16.23
N GLU A 131 -5.23 9.09 -15.57
CA GLU A 131 -5.24 9.17 -14.11
C GLU A 131 -6.46 9.99 -13.67
N ILE A 132 -7.16 9.48 -12.66
CA ILE A 132 -8.18 10.22 -11.93
C ILE A 132 -7.77 10.32 -10.46
N SER A 133 -8.13 11.42 -9.80
CA SER A 133 -7.77 11.67 -8.41
C SER A 133 -8.88 12.37 -7.63
N THR A 134 -8.79 12.27 -6.31
CA THR A 134 -9.69 12.94 -5.38
C THR A 134 -8.93 13.47 -4.16
N ASN A 135 -9.37 14.59 -3.62
CA ASN A 135 -8.91 15.10 -2.33
C ASN A 135 -9.76 14.60 -1.15
N ARG A 136 -10.92 14.01 -1.44
CA ARG A 136 -11.87 13.53 -0.42
C ARG A 136 -11.32 12.30 0.28
N LEU A 137 -11.76 12.09 1.52
CA LEU A 137 -11.36 10.93 2.30
C LEU A 137 -12.05 9.67 1.75
N VAL A 138 -11.26 8.72 1.25
CA VAL A 138 -11.72 7.35 0.98
C VAL A 138 -11.69 6.57 2.28
N ARG A 139 -12.84 6.06 2.70
CA ARG A 139 -12.96 5.24 3.91
C ARG A 139 -12.30 3.89 3.68
N ASN A 140 -11.43 3.51 4.61
CA ASN A 140 -10.80 2.20 4.62
C ASN A 140 -11.20 1.47 5.91
N ASN A 141 -11.91 0.36 5.75
CA ASN A 141 -12.39 -0.48 6.84
C ASN A 141 -11.98 -1.95 6.67
N ASN A 142 -11.03 -2.23 5.77
CA ASN A 142 -10.56 -3.59 5.53
C ASN A 142 -9.34 -3.91 6.42
N SER A 143 -9.03 -5.20 6.57
CA SER A 143 -7.92 -5.66 7.41
C SER A 143 -6.52 -5.47 6.80
N TYR A 144 -6.44 -5.23 5.49
CA TYR A 144 -5.19 -4.98 4.79
C TYR A 144 -4.70 -3.55 5.00
N ASP A 145 -5.61 -2.63 5.29
CA ASP A 145 -5.37 -1.22 5.58
C ASP A 145 -4.41 -0.50 4.61
N PRO A 146 -4.64 -0.52 3.27
CA PRO A 146 -3.82 0.26 2.35
C PRO A 146 -3.87 1.76 2.68
N PRO A 147 -2.73 2.49 2.56
CA PRO A 147 -2.65 3.91 2.89
C PRO A 147 -3.70 4.74 2.16
N ARG A 148 -4.25 5.78 2.81
CA ARG A 148 -5.18 6.72 2.16
C ARG A 148 -4.64 7.23 0.82
N LEU A 149 -3.34 7.50 0.75
CA LEU A 149 -2.69 8.05 -0.45
C LEU A 149 -2.76 7.11 -1.65
N THR A 150 -2.80 5.79 -1.45
CA THR A 150 -2.93 4.82 -2.56
C THR A 150 -4.35 4.73 -3.10
N LEU A 151 -5.33 5.19 -2.32
CA LEU A 151 -6.76 5.20 -2.69
C LEU A 151 -7.22 6.55 -3.25
N ALA A 152 -6.39 7.58 -3.13
CA ALA A 152 -6.71 8.92 -3.61
C ALA A 152 -6.60 9.04 -5.15
N THR A 153 -5.92 8.10 -5.80
CA THR A 153 -5.76 8.03 -7.25
C THR A 153 -6.29 6.70 -7.79
N ALA A 154 -6.58 6.66 -9.09
CA ALA A 154 -6.85 5.44 -9.83
C ALA A 154 -6.47 5.61 -11.30
N ALA A 155 -6.18 4.50 -11.96
CA ALA A 155 -6.13 4.42 -13.41
C ALA A 155 -7.50 4.04 -13.97
N ILE A 156 -7.86 4.65 -15.10
CA ILE A 156 -8.93 4.22 -16.00
C ILE A 156 -8.35 4.05 -17.41
N PRO A 157 -8.90 3.17 -18.27
CA PRO A 157 -8.59 3.13 -19.69
C PRO A 157 -8.81 4.50 -20.34
N THR A 158 -7.90 4.91 -21.23
CA THR A 158 -8.04 6.14 -22.02
C THR A 158 -9.24 6.06 -22.97
N HIS A 159 -9.51 4.87 -23.54
CA HIS A 159 -10.70 4.63 -24.34
C HIS A 159 -11.74 3.88 -23.50
N ALA A 160 -12.96 4.43 -23.39
CA ALA A 160 -13.96 3.97 -22.43
C ALA A 160 -14.43 2.51 -22.65
N ASP A 161 -14.32 1.99 -23.88
CA ASP A 161 -14.70 0.63 -24.26
C ASP A 161 -13.54 -0.38 -24.14
N GLU A 162 -12.32 0.09 -23.91
CA GLU A 162 -11.16 -0.77 -23.72
C GLU A 162 -11.08 -1.31 -22.28
N PRO A 163 -10.55 -2.53 -22.09
CA PRO A 163 -10.29 -3.04 -20.76
C PRO A 163 -9.11 -2.32 -20.10
N LEU A 164 -9.14 -2.19 -18.78
CA LEU A 164 -7.93 -1.83 -18.02
C LEU A 164 -7.08 -3.08 -17.89
N LYS A 165 -5.90 -3.07 -18.49
CA LYS A 165 -5.02 -4.24 -18.60
C LYS A 165 -3.75 -4.05 -17.78
N ILE A 166 -3.39 -5.01 -16.94
CA ILE A 166 -2.13 -5.06 -16.19
C ILE A 166 -1.46 -6.38 -16.51
N GLU A 167 -0.20 -6.30 -16.95
CA GLU A 167 0.59 -7.46 -17.33
C GLU A 167 1.88 -7.52 -16.54
N TRP A 168 2.29 -8.75 -16.23
CA TRP A 168 3.57 -9.00 -15.59
C TRP A 168 4.08 -10.38 -16.02
N SER A 169 5.40 -10.51 -16.05
CA SER A 169 6.06 -11.76 -16.40
C SER A 169 7.03 -12.19 -15.31
N ASN A 170 7.24 -13.50 -15.19
CA ASN A 170 8.25 -14.08 -14.31
C ASN A 170 9.00 -15.21 -15.03
N PRO A 171 9.94 -14.87 -15.93
CA PRO A 171 10.63 -15.87 -16.74
C PRO A 171 11.52 -16.80 -15.91
N GLU A 172 11.98 -16.36 -14.74
CA GLU A 172 12.79 -17.17 -13.83
C GLU A 172 11.98 -18.24 -13.09
N LYS A 173 10.68 -17.99 -12.89
CA LYS A 173 9.75 -18.90 -12.20
C LYS A 173 8.46 -19.03 -13.02
N PRO A 174 8.49 -19.71 -14.17
CA PRO A 174 7.34 -19.82 -15.06
C PRO A 174 6.15 -20.53 -14.42
N ASP A 175 6.41 -21.41 -13.44
CA ASP A 175 5.38 -22.20 -12.75
C ASP A 175 4.93 -21.53 -11.43
N ALA A 176 5.32 -20.28 -11.19
CA ALA A 176 4.96 -19.56 -9.99
C ALA A 176 3.44 -19.44 -9.84
N GLN A 177 2.99 -19.63 -8.61
CA GLN A 177 1.62 -19.44 -8.19
C GLN A 177 1.42 -18.03 -7.65
N TYR A 178 0.33 -17.36 -8.03
CA TYR A 178 0.07 -15.96 -7.72
C TYR A 178 -1.18 -15.74 -6.87
N TYR A 179 -1.05 -14.89 -5.84
CA TYR A 179 -2.17 -14.25 -5.16
C TYR A 179 -2.21 -12.76 -5.50
N LEU A 180 -3.41 -12.26 -5.75
CA LEU A 180 -3.66 -10.85 -6.05
C LEU A 180 -4.59 -10.25 -5.00
N TYR A 181 -4.30 -9.01 -4.64
CA TYR A 181 -5.16 -8.14 -3.83
C TYR A 181 -5.40 -6.88 -4.66
N ARG A 182 -6.63 -6.69 -5.12
CA ARG A 182 -7.01 -5.52 -5.93
C ARG A 182 -7.88 -4.60 -5.09
N HIS A 183 -7.52 -3.32 -5.07
CA HIS A 183 -8.16 -2.31 -4.27
C HIS A 183 -8.90 -1.32 -5.17
N PHE A 184 -10.20 -1.19 -4.94
CA PHE A 184 -11.10 -0.34 -5.72
C PHE A 184 -11.82 0.63 -4.79
N ALA A 185 -11.99 1.87 -5.23
CA ALA A 185 -12.87 2.86 -4.64
C ALA A 185 -13.39 3.77 -5.76
N GLU A 186 -14.69 4.04 -5.77
CA GLU A 186 -15.23 5.06 -6.67
C GLU A 186 -14.88 6.44 -6.09
N ILE A 187 -14.03 7.16 -6.82
CA ILE A 187 -13.45 8.44 -6.38
C ILE A 187 -13.96 9.64 -7.20
N GLN A 188 -14.75 9.38 -8.24
CA GLN A 188 -15.47 10.40 -9.01
C GLN A 188 -16.89 10.57 -8.47
N ASP A 189 -17.42 11.79 -8.58
CA ASP A 189 -18.81 12.07 -8.25
C ASP A 189 -19.72 11.65 -9.41
N LEU A 190 -20.29 10.46 -9.28
CA LEU A 190 -21.17 9.88 -10.31
C LEU A 190 -22.56 10.51 -10.28
N GLN A 191 -23.10 10.81 -11.46
CA GLN A 191 -24.51 11.17 -11.63
C GLN A 191 -25.43 9.95 -11.40
N ARG A 192 -26.72 10.20 -11.18
CA ARG A 192 -27.70 9.14 -10.85
C ARG A 192 -27.82 8.05 -11.94
N ASN A 193 -27.56 8.40 -13.20
CA ASN A 193 -27.60 7.50 -14.35
C ASN A 193 -26.23 6.92 -14.70
N GLU A 194 -25.17 7.32 -14.00
CA GLU A 194 -23.82 6.80 -14.21
C GLU A 194 -23.56 5.60 -13.32
N ILE A 195 -23.05 4.53 -13.93
CA ILE A 195 -22.77 3.28 -13.26
C ILE A 195 -21.36 2.85 -13.67
N ARG A 196 -20.55 2.45 -12.68
CA ARG A 196 -19.29 1.77 -12.92
C ARG A 196 -19.39 0.33 -12.46
N GLU A 197 -19.34 -0.58 -13.42
CA GLU A 197 -19.40 -2.02 -13.17
C GLU A 197 -18.50 -2.76 -14.16
N PHE A 198 -17.71 -3.71 -13.66
CA PHE A 198 -16.78 -4.47 -14.49
C PHE A 198 -16.52 -5.88 -13.97
N ASN A 199 -16.23 -6.79 -14.89
CA ASN A 199 -15.74 -8.13 -14.62
C ASN A 199 -14.21 -8.13 -14.56
N MET A 200 -13.65 -9.12 -13.88
CA MET A 200 -12.22 -9.39 -13.89
C MET A 200 -11.95 -10.61 -14.77
N VAL A 201 -11.00 -10.48 -15.68
CA VAL A 201 -10.54 -11.54 -16.57
C VAL A 201 -9.06 -11.75 -16.29
N TRP A 202 -8.65 -12.98 -16.02
CA TRP A 202 -7.25 -13.34 -15.81
C TRP A 202 -6.85 -14.37 -16.86
N ASN A 203 -5.87 -14.03 -17.70
CA ASN A 203 -5.37 -14.88 -18.79
C ASN A 203 -6.48 -15.38 -19.72
N GLY A 204 -7.44 -14.51 -20.05
CA GLY A 204 -8.58 -14.84 -20.90
C GLY A 204 -9.74 -15.53 -20.18
N GLU A 205 -9.58 -15.95 -18.93
CA GLU A 205 -10.66 -16.55 -18.14
C GLU A 205 -11.36 -15.52 -17.25
N VAL A 206 -12.69 -15.48 -17.31
CA VAL A 206 -13.48 -14.67 -16.38
C VAL A 206 -13.35 -15.26 -14.98
N LEU A 207 -12.95 -14.45 -14.01
CA LEU A 207 -12.85 -14.89 -12.62
C LEU A 207 -14.26 -15.20 -12.06
N PRO A 208 -14.42 -16.29 -11.29
CA PRO A 208 -15.71 -16.68 -10.71
C PRO A 208 -16.04 -15.77 -9.50
N SER A 209 -16.44 -14.55 -9.78
CA SER A 209 -16.89 -13.55 -8.80
C SER A 209 -18.00 -12.70 -9.40
N ASP A 210 -18.83 -12.12 -8.53
CA ASP A 210 -19.77 -11.09 -8.97
C ASP A 210 -19.03 -9.91 -9.62
N PRO A 211 -19.66 -9.22 -10.59
CA PRO A 211 -19.11 -7.99 -11.15
C PRO A 211 -18.79 -6.98 -10.03
N VAL A 212 -17.66 -6.30 -10.16
CA VAL A 212 -17.23 -5.32 -9.17
C VAL A 212 -17.98 -4.01 -9.42
N ILE A 213 -18.68 -3.53 -8.39
CA ILE A 213 -19.25 -2.19 -8.30
C ILE A 213 -18.49 -1.46 -7.18
N PRO A 214 -17.51 -0.59 -7.50
CA PRO A 214 -16.75 0.14 -6.49
C PRO A 214 -17.68 1.04 -5.65
N LYS A 215 -17.42 1.11 -4.34
CA LYS A 215 -18.22 1.95 -3.44
C LYS A 215 -17.73 3.40 -3.51
N ASN A 216 -18.66 4.36 -3.47
CA ASN A 216 -18.33 5.77 -3.41
C ASN A 216 -17.51 6.06 -2.15
N LEU A 217 -16.28 6.54 -2.35
CA LEU A 217 -15.30 6.90 -1.32
C LEU A 217 -15.18 5.87 -0.20
N ALA A 218 -15.25 4.59 -0.57
CA ALA A 218 -15.02 3.48 0.34
C ALA A 218 -14.34 2.35 -0.42
N ILE A 219 -13.33 1.75 0.22
CA ILE A 219 -12.59 0.66 -0.40
C ILE A 219 -13.44 -0.62 -0.52
N THR A 220 -13.26 -1.29 -1.64
CA THR A 220 -13.58 -2.70 -1.85
C THR A 220 -12.28 -3.39 -2.23
N THR A 221 -11.87 -4.38 -1.44
CA THR A 221 -10.70 -5.22 -1.76
C THR A 221 -11.17 -6.57 -2.26
N VAL A 222 -10.79 -6.94 -3.47
CA VAL A 222 -11.04 -8.27 -4.04
C VAL A 222 -9.75 -9.08 -3.94
N LEU A 223 -9.77 -10.14 -3.13
CA LEU A 223 -8.66 -11.08 -2.95
C LEU A 223 -8.80 -12.32 -3.85
N SER A 224 -7.67 -12.94 -4.21
CA SER A 224 -7.69 -14.24 -4.88
C SER A 224 -8.15 -15.33 -3.91
N ALA A 225 -9.19 -16.09 -4.28
CA ALA A 225 -9.71 -17.19 -3.45
C ALA A 225 -8.80 -18.43 -3.40
N SER A 226 -7.95 -18.59 -4.41
CA SER A 226 -6.92 -19.63 -4.56
C SER A 226 -5.80 -19.06 -5.44
N PRO A 227 -4.57 -19.59 -5.33
CA PRO A 227 -3.50 -19.16 -6.21
C PRO A 227 -3.75 -19.64 -7.64
N ARG A 228 -3.26 -18.89 -8.62
CA ARG A 228 -3.30 -19.26 -10.04
C ARG A 228 -1.90 -19.25 -10.63
N THR A 229 -1.62 -20.13 -11.58
CA THR A 229 -0.42 -20.10 -12.42
C THR A 229 -0.71 -19.37 -13.72
N CYS A 230 0.34 -18.97 -14.43
CA CYS A 230 0.24 -18.33 -15.74
C CYS A 230 1.11 -19.10 -16.73
N ASP A 231 0.63 -19.28 -17.96
CA ASP A 231 1.37 -20.02 -18.97
C ASP A 231 2.72 -19.34 -19.25
N LYS A 232 3.81 -20.10 -19.10
CA LYS A 232 5.19 -19.61 -19.25
C LYS A 232 5.54 -18.40 -18.37
N GLY A 233 4.82 -18.22 -17.26
CA GLY A 233 5.02 -17.09 -16.34
C GLY A 233 4.48 -15.75 -16.85
N GLU A 234 3.74 -15.72 -17.97
CA GLU A 234 3.17 -14.50 -18.56
C GLU A 234 1.74 -14.30 -18.08
N CYS A 235 1.51 -13.30 -17.23
CA CYS A 235 0.21 -13.02 -16.64
C CYS A 235 -0.43 -11.75 -17.18
N SER A 236 -1.75 -11.79 -17.36
CA SER A 236 -2.56 -10.67 -17.85
C SER A 236 -3.85 -10.58 -17.03
N LEU A 237 -3.99 -9.52 -16.25
CA LEU A 237 -5.23 -9.14 -15.56
C LEU A 237 -5.92 -8.06 -16.37
N GLN A 238 -7.20 -8.26 -16.69
CA GLN A 238 -8.04 -7.29 -17.36
C GLN A 238 -9.28 -6.99 -16.52
N LEU A 239 -9.62 -5.71 -16.43
CA LEU A 239 -10.91 -5.25 -15.95
C LEU A 239 -11.76 -4.91 -17.17
N VAL A 240 -12.90 -5.57 -17.32
CA VAL A 240 -13.74 -5.47 -18.51
C VAL A 240 -15.09 -4.89 -18.11
N ARG A 241 -15.39 -3.70 -18.63
CA ARG A 241 -16.67 -3.01 -18.47
C ARG A 241 -17.85 -3.94 -18.81
N THR A 242 -18.86 -4.01 -17.95
CA THR A 242 -20.09 -4.78 -18.27
C THR A 242 -21.03 -3.97 -19.18
N SER A 243 -22.00 -4.64 -19.80
CA SER A 243 -23.03 -3.98 -20.61
C SER A 243 -23.94 -3.05 -19.80
N ARG A 244 -24.01 -3.21 -18.48
CA ARG A 244 -24.78 -2.35 -17.56
C ARG A 244 -24.04 -1.08 -17.16
N SER A 245 -22.71 -1.08 -17.24
CA SER A 245 -21.91 0.07 -16.89
C SER A 245 -22.20 1.21 -17.88
N THR A 246 -21.92 2.45 -17.50
CA THR A 246 -21.79 3.62 -18.41
C THR A 246 -20.38 4.18 -18.40
N LEU A 247 -19.57 3.79 -17.41
CA LEU A 247 -18.19 4.24 -17.22
C LEU A 247 -17.20 3.09 -17.45
N PRO A 248 -15.94 3.38 -17.80
CA PRO A 248 -14.90 2.36 -17.91
C PRO A 248 -14.55 1.76 -16.53
N PRO A 249 -13.83 0.64 -16.45
CA PRO A 249 -13.29 0.16 -15.18
C PRO A 249 -12.31 1.16 -14.54
N LEU A 250 -12.05 1.00 -13.24
CA LEU A 250 -10.99 1.71 -12.53
C LEU A 250 -10.20 0.76 -11.63
N LEU A 251 -8.98 1.14 -11.26
CA LEU A 251 -8.19 0.46 -10.23
C LEU A 251 -7.34 1.47 -9.46
N ASN A 252 -7.39 1.43 -8.13
CA ASN A 252 -6.64 2.34 -7.26
C ASN A 252 -5.27 1.76 -6.88
N ALA A 253 -5.25 0.49 -6.48
CA ALA A 253 -4.01 -0.18 -6.09
C ALA A 253 -4.08 -1.71 -6.31
N ILE A 254 -2.93 -2.34 -6.50
CA ILE A 254 -2.81 -3.80 -6.63
C ILE A 254 -1.55 -4.31 -5.96
N GLU A 255 -1.70 -5.47 -5.30
CA GLU A 255 -0.59 -6.24 -4.76
C GLU A 255 -0.55 -7.61 -5.42
N VAL A 256 0.63 -8.02 -5.86
CA VAL A 256 0.89 -9.32 -6.47
C VAL A 256 1.94 -10.05 -5.67
N TYR A 257 1.59 -11.25 -5.22
CA TYR A 257 2.46 -12.13 -4.46
C TYR A 257 2.66 -13.45 -5.19
N THR A 258 3.87 -13.98 -5.14
CA THR A 258 4.17 -15.38 -5.45
C THR A 258 4.01 -16.24 -4.21
N VAL A 259 3.72 -17.53 -4.39
CA VAL A 259 3.69 -18.50 -3.29
C VAL A 259 5.06 -19.13 -3.12
N ILE A 260 5.57 -19.14 -1.89
CA ILE A 260 6.75 -19.89 -1.46
C ILE A 260 6.29 -21.06 -0.60
N GLN A 261 6.74 -22.26 -0.95
CA GLN A 261 6.62 -23.44 -0.10
C GLN A 261 7.93 -23.62 0.66
N PHE A 262 7.85 -23.66 1.98
CA PHE A 262 8.98 -24.05 2.81
C PHE A 262 8.91 -25.56 3.05
N PRO A 263 10.05 -26.28 3.00
CA PRO A 263 10.07 -27.67 3.42
C PRO A 263 9.63 -27.76 4.89
N LEU A 264 8.79 -28.76 5.17
CA LEU A 264 8.38 -29.14 6.53
C LEU A 264 9.55 -29.76 7.31
#